data_AF-A0A928KGG3-F1
#
_entry.id   AF-A0A928KGG3-F1
#
_cell.length_a   1.000
_cell.length_b   1.000
_cell.length_c   1.000
_cell.angle_alpha   90.00
_cell.angle_beta   90.00
_cell.angle_gamma   90.00
#
_symmetry.space_group_name_H-M   'P 1'
#
loop_
_entity.id
_entity.type
_entity.pdbx_description
1 polymer ?
#
loop_
_entity_poly.entity_id
_entity_poly.type
_entity_poly.pdbx_seq_one_letter_code
_entity_poly.pdbx_strand_id
1 'polypeptide(L)'
;MSSEKENLKKYYEFELRDGYPVFSVQNILLLEALIKYNSDYSVTADENHPEFGESYAGILTKERESFFDFVSRDSLRILETEAEKINKNPDTDEEGREKDSLYKVVQSIDKINSTHLMSEGSSVKVHKGILKTVERIKSIDNLKERMKAGDPSLVHEIASAVETKYNFSFASKFCVYVSEIALEKSDAFCIYDNVVQSVLPLYIHRYVGKDEAEKYYKIVNKGKKNARVESTVSNLKCEKGYKEYRDIINRIIKGVEDKDDIKITYSQFDHMLWYYFKGSKLKVQEALNTLLKDS
;
A
#
# COMPACT_ATOMS: atom_id res chain seq x y z
N MET A 1 21.40 3.25 -34.85
CA MET A 1 21.62 2.30 -33.73
C MET A 1 21.87 2.96 -32.37
N SER A 2 22.74 3.97 -32.22
CA SER A 2 22.92 4.67 -30.92
C SER A 2 21.71 5.54 -30.54
N SER A 3 21.16 6.32 -31.48
CA SER A 3 20.05 7.25 -31.23
C SER A 3 18.66 6.61 -31.05
N GLU A 4 18.46 5.38 -31.55
CA GLU A 4 17.21 4.62 -31.38
C GLU A 4 17.13 3.95 -30.01
N LYS A 5 18.25 3.40 -29.50
CA LYS A 5 18.30 2.85 -28.14
C LYS A 5 18.12 3.94 -27.08
N GLU A 6 18.70 5.12 -27.30
CA GLU A 6 18.51 6.30 -26.45
C GLU A 6 17.06 6.80 -26.48
N ASN A 7 16.41 6.77 -27.66
CA ASN A 7 15.00 7.11 -27.81
C ASN A 7 14.03 6.10 -27.21
N LEU A 8 14.42 4.82 -27.07
CA LEU A 8 13.59 3.80 -26.44
C LEU A 8 13.67 3.88 -24.92
N LYS A 9 14.83 4.25 -24.36
CA LYS A 9 15.05 4.36 -22.91
C LYS A 9 14.07 5.33 -22.23
N LYS A 10 13.71 6.42 -22.90
CA LYS A 10 12.75 7.42 -22.39
C LYS A 10 11.36 6.85 -22.08
N TYR A 11 10.97 5.73 -22.70
CA TYR A 11 9.67 5.09 -22.46
C TYR A 11 9.69 4.10 -21.28
N TYR A 12 10.87 3.79 -20.73
CA TYR A 12 11.06 2.88 -19.60
C TYR A 12 11.44 3.63 -18.31
N GLU A 13 11.46 4.96 -18.33
CA GLU A 13 11.76 5.81 -17.19
C GLU A 13 10.53 6.63 -16.82
N PHE A 14 10.35 6.87 -15.52
CA PHE A 14 9.32 7.80 -15.06
C PHE A 14 9.63 9.22 -15.55
N GLU A 15 8.64 9.89 -16.14
CA GLU A 15 8.64 11.33 -16.33
C GLU A 15 8.71 12.00 -14.96
N LEU A 16 9.74 12.82 -14.76
CA LEU A 16 9.96 13.55 -13.50
C LEU A 16 9.69 15.03 -13.72
N ARG A 17 9.08 15.67 -12.72
CA ARG A 17 9.10 17.13 -12.56
C ARG A 17 9.65 17.45 -11.18
N ASP A 18 10.56 18.40 -11.11
CA ASP A 18 11.25 18.77 -9.87
C ASP A 18 11.97 17.61 -9.16
N GLY A 19 12.36 16.57 -9.92
CA GLY A 19 13.13 15.42 -9.42
C GLY A 19 12.29 14.26 -8.87
N TYR A 20 10.98 14.24 -9.08
CA TYR A 20 10.09 13.14 -8.66
C TYR A 20 8.98 12.88 -9.69
N PRO A 21 8.34 11.69 -9.70
CA PRO A 21 7.37 11.35 -10.73
C PRO A 21 6.09 12.17 -10.58
N VAL A 22 5.51 12.53 -11.72
CA VAL A 22 4.18 13.15 -11.80
C VAL A 22 3.17 12.19 -12.38
N PHE A 23 1.88 12.46 -12.16
CA PHE A 23 0.83 11.69 -12.80
C PHE A 23 0.71 12.17 -14.24
N SER A 24 1.28 11.41 -15.18
CA SER A 24 1.21 11.65 -16.62
C SER A 24 0.75 10.39 -17.34
N VAL A 25 0.19 10.53 -18.53
CA VAL A 25 -0.22 9.36 -19.36
C VAL A 25 0.94 8.38 -19.54
N GLN A 26 2.16 8.88 -19.75
CA GLN A 26 3.36 8.04 -19.84
C GLN A 26 3.61 7.26 -18.55
N ASN A 27 3.58 7.92 -17.40
CA ASN A 27 3.85 7.26 -16.12
C ASN A 27 2.78 6.23 -15.75
N ILE A 28 1.51 6.51 -16.09
CA ILE A 28 0.42 5.54 -15.89
C ILE A 28 0.60 4.32 -16.79
N LEU A 29 0.91 4.50 -18.08
CA LEU A 29 1.16 3.38 -18.99
C LEU A 29 2.39 2.54 -18.58
N LEU A 30 3.46 3.20 -18.15
CA LEU A 30 4.64 2.53 -17.61
C LEU A 30 4.29 1.71 -16.37
N LEU A 31 3.52 2.29 -15.46
CA LEU A 31 3.06 1.62 -14.24
C LEU A 31 2.21 0.38 -14.55
N GLU A 32 1.25 0.50 -15.47
CA GLU A 32 0.42 -0.63 -15.90
C GLU A 32 1.26 -1.75 -16.52
N ALA A 33 2.29 -1.40 -17.30
CA ALA A 33 3.24 -2.37 -17.83
C ALA A 33 4.05 -3.04 -16.71
N LEU A 34 4.57 -2.27 -15.73
CA LEU A 34 5.32 -2.82 -14.59
C LEU A 34 4.48 -3.79 -13.76
N ILE A 35 3.21 -3.47 -13.53
CA ILE A 35 2.26 -4.34 -12.81
C ILE A 35 1.99 -5.61 -13.63
N LYS A 36 1.68 -5.46 -14.92
CA LYS A 36 1.35 -6.58 -15.82
C LYS A 36 2.51 -7.57 -15.96
N TYR A 37 3.74 -7.07 -16.06
CA TYR A 37 4.94 -7.90 -16.22
C TYR A 37 5.70 -8.11 -14.91
N ASN A 38 5.14 -7.66 -13.78
CA ASN A 38 5.61 -7.93 -12.43
C ASN A 38 7.11 -7.64 -12.23
N SER A 39 7.55 -6.50 -12.77
CA SER A 39 8.96 -6.08 -12.79
C SER A 39 9.26 -5.14 -11.62
N ASP A 40 10.38 -5.34 -10.90
CA ASP A 40 10.82 -4.41 -9.85
C ASP A 40 11.61 -3.23 -10.46
N TYR A 41 11.34 -2.01 -10.01
CA TYR A 41 12.04 -0.79 -10.44
C TYR A 41 13.35 -0.55 -9.65
N SER A 42 13.62 -1.33 -8.60
CA SER A 42 14.86 -1.23 -7.84
C SER A 42 16.02 -1.93 -8.55
N VAL A 43 16.53 -1.34 -9.63
CA VAL A 43 17.87 -1.63 -10.13
C VAL A 43 18.75 -0.43 -9.83
N THR A 44 19.43 -0.46 -8.68
CA THR A 44 20.76 0.16 -8.64
C THR A 44 21.64 -0.72 -9.53
N ALA A 45 22.16 -0.16 -10.61
CA ALA A 45 23.29 -0.77 -11.30
C ALA A 45 24.41 -0.93 -10.25
N ASP A 46 24.58 -2.15 -9.74
CA ASP A 46 25.81 -2.49 -9.03
C ASP A 46 26.92 -2.41 -10.08
N GLU A 47 27.80 -1.44 -9.94
CA GLU A 47 28.90 -1.16 -10.87
C GLU A 47 29.86 -2.37 -11.01
N ASN A 48 29.72 -3.39 -10.16
CA ASN A 48 30.59 -4.57 -10.13
C ASN A 48 30.02 -5.82 -10.82
N HIS A 49 28.78 -5.82 -11.30
CA HIS A 49 28.20 -7.00 -11.96
C HIS A 49 27.32 -6.65 -13.17
N PRO A 50 27.94 -6.34 -14.33
CA PRO A 50 27.23 -6.06 -15.59
C PRO A 50 26.56 -7.31 -16.22
N GLU A 51 26.71 -8.48 -15.61
CA GLU A 51 26.32 -9.78 -16.18
C GLU A 51 24.96 -10.28 -15.68
N PHE A 52 24.35 -9.61 -14.70
CA PHE A 52 22.99 -9.92 -14.24
C PHE A 52 21.92 -9.14 -15.02
N GLY A 53 22.09 -9.11 -16.35
CA GLY A 53 21.15 -8.55 -17.32
C GLY A 53 20.04 -9.50 -17.75
N GLU A 54 19.71 -10.54 -16.96
CA GLU A 54 18.68 -11.50 -17.33
C GLU A 54 17.52 -11.55 -16.31
N SER A 55 16.37 -11.02 -16.76
CA SER A 55 15.01 -11.49 -16.45
C SER A 55 14.57 -11.57 -14.97
N TYR A 56 14.13 -10.45 -14.40
CA TYR A 56 13.29 -10.44 -13.19
C TYR A 56 11.79 -10.46 -13.55
N ALA A 57 11.30 -11.62 -14.00
CA ALA A 57 9.88 -11.88 -14.29
C ALA A 57 9.30 -13.06 -13.47
N GLY A 58 10.10 -13.74 -12.65
CA GLY A 58 9.78 -15.11 -12.23
C GLY A 58 9.26 -15.35 -10.81
N ILE A 59 9.46 -14.43 -9.85
CA ILE A 59 9.33 -14.80 -8.42
C ILE A 59 8.00 -14.31 -7.80
N LEU A 60 7.48 -13.15 -8.21
CA LEU A 60 6.22 -12.62 -7.66
C LEU A 60 4.96 -13.12 -8.41
N THR A 61 5.09 -13.72 -9.61
CA THR A 61 3.95 -14.14 -10.45
C THR A 61 3.23 -15.35 -9.87
N LYS A 62 3.96 -16.40 -9.46
CA LYS A 62 3.33 -17.63 -8.92
C LYS A 62 2.67 -17.45 -7.55
N GLU A 63 3.26 -16.64 -6.66
CA GLU A 63 2.68 -16.40 -5.34
C GLU A 63 1.49 -15.44 -5.39
N ARG A 64 1.51 -14.45 -6.30
CA ARG A 64 0.40 -13.51 -6.48
C ARG A 64 -0.77 -14.12 -7.25
N GLU A 65 -0.53 -14.93 -8.29
CA GLU A 65 -1.59 -15.68 -9.00
C GLU A 65 -2.24 -16.72 -8.08
N SER A 66 -1.45 -17.49 -7.32
CA SER A 66 -2.02 -18.43 -6.34
C SER A 66 -2.75 -17.72 -5.19
N PHE A 67 -2.30 -16.54 -4.77
CA PHE A 67 -3.02 -15.69 -3.82
C PHE A 67 -4.35 -15.19 -4.40
N PHE A 68 -4.39 -14.71 -5.64
CA PHE A 68 -5.62 -14.23 -6.26
C PHE A 68 -6.62 -15.36 -6.55
N ASP A 69 -6.16 -16.52 -7.01
CA ASP A 69 -7.01 -17.70 -7.20
C ASP A 69 -7.59 -18.22 -5.87
N PHE A 70 -6.80 -18.13 -4.79
CA PHE A 70 -7.20 -18.55 -3.46
C PHE A 70 -8.13 -17.53 -2.77
N VAL A 71 -7.75 -16.24 -2.77
CA VAL A 71 -8.52 -15.14 -2.16
C VAL A 71 -9.82 -14.88 -2.92
N SER A 72 -9.87 -15.02 -4.24
CA SER A 72 -11.11 -14.81 -4.99
C SER A 72 -12.21 -15.80 -4.62
N ARG A 73 -11.96 -17.12 -4.61
CA ARG A 73 -13.01 -18.11 -4.33
C ARG A 73 -13.38 -18.21 -2.84
N ASP A 74 -12.39 -18.16 -1.95
CA ASP A 74 -12.62 -18.36 -0.52
C ASP A 74 -13.08 -17.06 0.18
N SER A 75 -12.61 -15.88 -0.22
CA SER A 75 -13.07 -14.60 0.36
C SER A 75 -14.49 -14.24 -0.04
N LEU A 76 -14.90 -14.57 -1.28
CA LEU A 76 -16.29 -14.49 -1.72
C LEU A 76 -17.18 -15.36 -0.83
N ARG A 77 -16.76 -16.61 -0.59
CA ARG A 77 -17.52 -17.56 0.21
C ARG A 77 -17.58 -17.18 1.70
N ILE A 78 -16.54 -16.58 2.29
CA ILE A 78 -16.58 -16.05 3.67
C ILE A 78 -17.56 -14.87 3.77
N LEU A 79 -17.48 -13.90 2.85
CA LEU A 79 -18.37 -12.74 2.83
C LEU A 79 -19.84 -13.10 2.53
N GLU A 80 -20.08 -14.26 1.90
CA GLU A 80 -21.41 -14.80 1.64
C GLU A 80 -21.93 -15.73 2.75
N THR A 81 -21.05 -16.49 3.43
CA THR A 81 -21.47 -17.53 4.39
C THR A 81 -21.41 -17.06 5.85
N GLU A 82 -20.52 -16.13 6.20
CA GLU A 82 -20.36 -15.68 7.60
C GLU A 82 -21.29 -14.53 8.01
N ALA A 83 -21.93 -13.86 7.05
CA ALA A 83 -23.00 -12.89 7.34
C ALA A 83 -24.31 -13.57 7.81
N GLU A 84 -24.45 -14.89 7.65
CA GLU A 84 -25.67 -15.61 8.06
C GLU A 84 -25.46 -16.64 9.18
N LYS A 85 -24.23 -17.10 9.46
CA LYS A 85 -24.03 -18.18 10.46
C LYS A 85 -22.63 -18.20 11.07
N ILE A 86 -22.37 -17.53 12.21
CA ILE A 86 -21.35 -18.01 13.15
C ILE A 86 -21.74 -17.83 14.62
N ASN A 87 -21.98 -18.98 15.23
CA ASN A 87 -21.57 -19.29 16.61
C ASN A 87 -20.93 -20.69 16.54
N LYS A 88 -19.62 -20.79 16.27
CA LYS A 88 -18.77 -21.99 16.45
C LYS A 88 -17.27 -21.70 16.21
N ASN A 89 -16.44 -22.33 17.04
CA ASN A 89 -14.96 -22.34 17.02
C ASN A 89 -14.39 -22.73 15.64
N PRO A 90 -13.14 -22.32 15.31
CA PRO A 90 -12.47 -22.74 14.09
C PRO A 90 -12.26 -24.27 14.06
N ASP A 91 -12.77 -24.93 13.02
CA ASP A 91 -12.56 -26.36 12.79
C ASP A 91 -11.13 -26.63 12.33
N THR A 92 -10.41 -27.55 12.99
CA THR A 92 -9.10 -28.06 12.58
C THR A 92 -9.23 -29.37 11.80
N ASP A 93 -8.33 -29.65 10.85
CA ASP A 93 -8.24 -30.94 10.16
C ASP A 93 -7.48 -32.01 11.00
N GLU A 94 -7.47 -33.26 10.53
CA GLU A 94 -6.82 -34.41 11.20
C GLU A 94 -5.29 -34.26 11.33
N GLU A 95 -4.69 -33.29 10.64
CA GLU A 95 -3.27 -32.92 10.72
C GLU A 95 -3.03 -31.67 11.60
N GLY A 96 -4.08 -31.16 12.26
CA GLY A 96 -4.01 -29.96 13.10
C GLY A 96 -3.90 -28.64 12.34
N ARG A 97 -4.20 -28.63 11.02
CA ARG A 97 -4.26 -27.40 10.23
C ARG A 97 -5.65 -26.78 10.34
N GLU A 98 -5.68 -25.50 10.66
CA GLU A 98 -6.93 -24.74 10.83
C GLU A 98 -7.61 -24.52 9.46
N LYS A 99 -8.86 -24.98 9.31
CA LYS A 99 -9.61 -24.95 8.03
C LYS A 99 -10.27 -23.60 7.74
N ASP A 100 -10.16 -22.62 8.63
CA ASP A 100 -10.79 -21.32 8.47
C ASP A 100 -10.21 -20.57 7.25
N SER A 101 -11.03 -20.38 6.22
CA SER A 101 -10.61 -19.67 5.01
C SER A 101 -10.21 -18.21 5.31
N LEU A 102 -10.83 -17.55 6.32
CA LEU A 102 -10.48 -16.18 6.69
C LEU A 102 -9.09 -16.13 7.34
N TYR A 103 -8.78 -17.14 8.16
CA TYR A 103 -7.44 -17.31 8.72
C TYR A 103 -6.38 -17.37 7.62
N LYS A 104 -6.63 -18.15 6.55
CA LYS A 104 -5.69 -18.24 5.42
C LYS A 104 -5.57 -16.94 4.65
N VAL A 105 -6.64 -16.17 4.48
CA VAL A 105 -6.59 -14.82 3.86
C VAL A 105 -5.72 -13.88 4.70
N VAL A 106 -5.98 -13.79 6.01
CA VAL A 106 -5.20 -12.96 6.95
C VAL A 106 -3.74 -13.39 6.96
N GLN A 107 -3.46 -14.70 7.02
CA GLN A 107 -2.11 -15.25 7.00
C GLN A 107 -1.37 -14.94 5.71
N SER A 108 -2.02 -15.09 4.55
CA SER A 108 -1.42 -14.80 3.25
C SER A 108 -1.11 -13.31 3.09
N ILE A 109 -2.02 -12.43 3.51
CA ILE A 109 -1.78 -10.99 3.47
C ILE A 109 -0.61 -10.62 4.40
N ASP A 110 -0.55 -11.18 5.61
CA ASP A 110 0.54 -10.92 6.55
C ASP A 110 1.90 -11.35 5.99
N LYS A 111 1.94 -12.54 5.37
CA LYS A 111 3.14 -13.11 4.76
C LYS A 111 3.62 -12.29 3.56
N ILE A 112 2.74 -12.02 2.60
CA ILE A 112 3.09 -11.33 1.34
C ILE A 112 3.56 -9.90 1.62
N ASN A 113 2.94 -9.23 2.59
CA ASN A 113 3.19 -7.81 2.84
C ASN A 113 4.13 -7.57 4.01
N SER A 114 4.70 -8.63 4.60
CA SER A 114 5.60 -8.57 5.76
C SER A 114 5.07 -7.63 6.86
N THR A 115 3.76 -7.69 7.15
CA THR A 115 3.15 -6.79 8.14
C THR A 115 3.48 -7.19 9.58
N HIS A 116 4.06 -8.39 9.75
CA HIS A 116 4.51 -8.94 11.01
C HIS A 116 3.43 -8.82 12.09
N LEU A 117 2.21 -9.29 11.82
CA LEU A 117 1.20 -9.54 12.86
C LEU A 117 1.74 -10.48 13.96
N MET A 118 2.83 -11.18 13.64
CA MET A 118 3.68 -11.96 14.52
C MET A 118 4.72 -11.05 15.22
N SER A 119 4.58 -10.76 16.52
CA SER A 119 5.72 -10.29 17.32
C SER A 119 5.77 -10.94 18.70
N GLU A 120 6.87 -11.68 18.88
CA GLU A 120 7.60 -12.10 20.09
C GLU A 120 6.89 -12.72 21.30
N GLY A 121 7.39 -13.90 21.68
CA GLY A 121 7.30 -14.39 23.06
C GLY A 121 6.35 -15.55 23.32
N SER A 122 6.44 -16.66 22.58
CA SER A 122 6.22 -17.99 23.17
C SER A 122 6.66 -19.08 22.21
N SER A 123 7.43 -20.03 22.73
CA SER A 123 7.94 -21.25 22.09
C SER A 123 6.85 -22.26 21.69
N VAL A 124 5.61 -21.80 21.52
CA VAL A 124 4.48 -22.59 21.00
C VAL A 124 3.94 -21.85 19.78
N LYS A 125 4.02 -22.49 18.61
CA LYS A 125 3.63 -22.02 17.28
C LYS A 125 2.12 -21.73 17.14
N VAL A 126 1.56 -20.84 17.96
CA VAL A 126 0.17 -20.39 17.87
C VAL A 126 0.16 -18.94 17.39
N HIS A 127 -0.43 -18.72 16.22
CA HIS A 127 -0.50 -17.44 15.52
C HIS A 127 -1.48 -16.47 16.19
N LYS A 128 -1.26 -16.14 17.47
CA LYS A 128 -2.20 -15.36 18.30
C LYS A 128 -2.62 -14.02 17.67
N GLY A 129 -1.71 -13.34 16.97
CA GLY A 129 -2.03 -12.09 16.28
C GLY A 129 -2.98 -12.27 15.10
N ILE A 130 -2.77 -13.32 14.30
CA ILE A 130 -3.65 -13.69 13.19
C ILE A 130 -5.03 -14.11 13.73
N LEU A 131 -5.07 -14.99 14.74
CA LEU A 131 -6.32 -15.45 15.36
C LEU A 131 -7.16 -14.28 15.90
N LYS A 132 -6.55 -13.38 16.69
CA LYS A 132 -7.23 -12.18 17.19
C LYS A 132 -7.75 -11.29 16.07
N THR A 133 -7.00 -11.19 14.97
CA THR A 133 -7.41 -10.41 13.80
C THR A 133 -8.59 -11.05 13.08
N VAL A 134 -8.58 -12.39 12.93
CA VAL A 134 -9.70 -13.16 12.39
C VAL A 134 -10.95 -12.98 13.26
N GLU A 135 -10.84 -13.22 14.57
CA GLU A 135 -11.94 -13.03 15.54
C GLU A 135 -12.52 -11.62 15.46
N ARG A 136 -11.65 -10.60 15.40
CA ARG A 136 -12.07 -9.22 15.24
C ARG A 136 -12.83 -8.99 13.93
N ILE A 137 -12.34 -9.49 12.81
CA ILE A 137 -13.01 -9.33 11.51
C ILE A 137 -14.39 -10.00 11.55
N LYS A 138 -14.51 -11.19 12.15
CA LYS A 138 -15.77 -11.92 12.30
C LYS A 138 -16.79 -11.20 13.17
N SER A 139 -16.33 -10.40 14.13
CA SER A 139 -17.22 -9.63 15.02
C SER A 139 -17.68 -8.30 14.43
N ILE A 140 -17.28 -7.94 13.21
CA ILE A 140 -17.67 -6.66 12.59
C ILE A 140 -19.08 -6.79 12.00
N ASP A 141 -20.01 -6.01 12.54
CA ASP A 141 -21.36 -5.92 12.02
C ASP A 141 -21.39 -5.33 10.59
N ASN A 142 -22.21 -5.92 9.72
CA ASN A 142 -22.43 -5.47 8.34
C ASN A 142 -21.12 -5.28 7.54
N LEU A 143 -20.11 -6.14 7.79
CA LEU A 143 -18.77 -6.02 7.20
C LEU A 143 -18.83 -5.84 5.68
N LYS A 144 -19.66 -6.63 4.97
CA LYS A 144 -19.78 -6.60 3.51
C LYS A 144 -20.31 -5.25 3.02
N GLU A 145 -21.38 -4.74 3.61
CA GLU A 145 -22.00 -3.47 3.25
C GLU A 145 -21.05 -2.30 3.54
N ARG A 146 -20.37 -2.35 4.69
CA ARG A 146 -19.37 -1.34 5.10
C ARG A 146 -18.15 -1.35 4.19
N MET A 147 -17.67 -2.52 3.77
CA MET A 147 -16.60 -2.64 2.78
C MET A 147 -17.04 -2.09 1.42
N LYS A 148 -18.25 -2.41 0.96
CA LYS A 148 -18.82 -1.87 -0.29
C LYS A 148 -19.00 -0.36 -0.25
N ALA A 149 -19.29 0.21 0.91
CA ALA A 149 -19.43 1.65 1.12
C ALA A 149 -18.09 2.37 1.28
N GLY A 150 -16.98 1.62 1.41
CA GLY A 150 -15.69 2.20 1.75
C GLY A 150 -15.74 2.86 3.13
N ASP A 151 -16.23 2.18 4.16
CA ASP A 151 -16.26 2.74 5.51
C ASP A 151 -14.83 2.82 6.09
N PRO A 152 -14.27 4.03 6.31
CA PRO A 152 -12.89 4.18 6.78
C PRO A 152 -12.69 3.67 8.22
N SER A 153 -13.75 3.52 9.02
CA SER A 153 -13.63 3.02 10.39
C SER A 153 -13.27 1.53 10.45
N LEU A 154 -13.55 0.76 9.39
CA LEU A 154 -13.14 -0.65 9.28
C LEU A 154 -11.63 -0.83 9.43
N VAL A 155 -10.83 0.09 8.89
CA VAL A 155 -9.37 0.02 9.02
C VAL A 155 -8.95 0.16 10.48
N HIS A 156 -9.61 1.03 11.26
CA HIS A 156 -9.33 1.16 12.68
C HIS A 156 -9.76 -0.08 13.47
N GLU A 157 -10.98 -0.58 13.23
CA GLU A 157 -11.51 -1.77 13.92
C GLU A 157 -10.62 -2.99 13.70
N ILE A 158 -10.11 -3.19 12.49
CA ILE A 158 -9.20 -4.29 12.16
C ILE A 158 -7.79 -4.02 12.72
N ALA A 159 -7.27 -2.79 12.60
CA ALA A 159 -5.92 -2.45 13.08
C ALA A 159 -5.79 -2.58 14.61
N SER A 160 -6.90 -2.42 15.34
CA SER A 160 -6.96 -2.54 16.80
C SER A 160 -7.17 -3.97 17.32
N ALA A 161 -7.19 -4.98 16.43
CA ALA A 161 -7.41 -6.37 16.83
C ALA A 161 -6.39 -6.91 17.85
N VAL A 162 -5.15 -6.40 17.81
CA VAL A 162 -4.08 -6.77 18.72
C VAL A 162 -3.76 -5.60 19.64
N GLU A 163 -4.07 -5.73 20.94
CA GLU A 163 -3.91 -4.66 21.94
C GLU A 163 -2.51 -4.04 21.99
N THR A 164 -1.47 -4.83 21.73
CA THR A 164 -0.08 -4.40 21.83
C THR A 164 0.45 -3.71 20.58
N LYS A 165 -0.26 -3.80 19.44
CA LYS A 165 0.23 -3.29 18.15
C LYS A 165 -0.90 -2.84 17.25
N TYR A 166 -0.83 -1.59 16.84
CA TYR A 166 -1.79 -1.01 15.91
C TYR A 166 -1.42 -1.32 14.45
N ASN A 167 -2.06 -2.34 13.87
CA ASN A 167 -1.68 -2.97 12.60
C ASN A 167 -2.27 -2.27 11.36
N PHE A 168 -2.02 -0.96 11.24
CA PHE A 168 -2.64 -0.09 10.23
C PHE A 168 -2.32 -0.47 8.77
N SER A 169 -1.08 -0.88 8.50
CA SER A 169 -0.64 -1.34 7.17
C SER A 169 -1.36 -2.64 6.78
N PHE A 170 -1.51 -3.58 7.71
CA PHE A 170 -2.26 -4.81 7.47
C PHE A 170 -3.73 -4.51 7.20
N ALA A 171 -4.38 -3.74 8.09
CA ALA A 171 -5.81 -3.48 8.01
C ALA A 171 -6.21 -2.78 6.70
N SER A 172 -5.45 -1.76 6.28
CA SER A 172 -5.69 -1.07 5.01
C SER A 172 -5.51 -2.00 3.79
N LYS A 173 -4.49 -2.86 3.78
CA LYS A 173 -4.28 -3.86 2.72
C LYS A 173 -5.38 -4.91 2.67
N PHE A 174 -5.82 -5.39 3.83
CA PHE A 174 -6.98 -6.28 3.92
C PHE A 174 -8.21 -5.64 3.29
N CYS A 175 -8.53 -4.40 3.65
CA CYS A 175 -9.67 -3.70 3.07
C CYS A 175 -9.55 -3.53 1.55
N VAL A 176 -8.38 -3.15 1.05
CA VAL A 176 -8.12 -3.01 -0.40
C VAL A 176 -8.32 -4.34 -1.12
N TYR A 177 -7.59 -5.39 -0.75
CA TYR A 177 -7.64 -6.67 -1.44
C TYR A 177 -9.02 -7.31 -1.39
N VAL A 178 -9.68 -7.28 -0.24
CA VAL A 178 -11.04 -7.85 -0.13
C VAL A 178 -12.03 -7.03 -0.95
N SER A 179 -11.93 -5.70 -0.97
CA SER A 179 -12.82 -4.87 -1.79
C SER A 179 -12.61 -5.07 -3.30
N GLU A 180 -11.36 -5.16 -3.74
CA GLU A 180 -11.00 -5.30 -5.14
C GLU A 180 -11.31 -6.70 -5.67
N ILE A 181 -10.94 -7.74 -4.93
CA ILE A 181 -11.01 -9.12 -5.39
C ILE A 181 -12.40 -9.72 -5.14
N ALA A 182 -12.99 -9.48 -3.97
CA ALA A 182 -14.22 -10.17 -3.55
C ALA A 182 -15.49 -9.33 -3.70
N LEU A 183 -15.39 -8.02 -3.94
CA LEU A 183 -16.57 -7.16 -4.04
C LEU A 183 -16.69 -6.46 -5.39
N GLU A 184 -15.84 -6.83 -6.36
CA GLU A 184 -15.78 -6.26 -7.71
C GLU A 184 -15.73 -4.71 -7.70
N LYS A 185 -15.19 -4.13 -6.62
CA LYS A 185 -15.09 -2.67 -6.42
C LYS A 185 -13.63 -2.30 -6.25
N SER A 186 -13.04 -1.76 -7.31
CA SER A 186 -11.59 -1.57 -7.44
C SER A 186 -11.01 -0.34 -6.73
N ASP A 187 -11.78 0.46 -5.98
CA ASP A 187 -11.25 1.76 -5.49
C ASP A 187 -11.93 2.34 -4.22
N ALA A 188 -12.35 1.50 -3.27
CA ALA A 188 -13.03 1.97 -2.04
C ALA A 188 -12.06 2.36 -0.90
N PHE A 189 -10.84 1.82 -0.94
CA PHE A 189 -9.81 1.97 0.08
C PHE A 189 -8.47 2.30 -0.57
N CYS A 190 -7.61 3.02 0.15
CA CYS A 190 -6.20 3.21 -0.18
C CYS A 190 -5.32 2.44 0.81
N ILE A 191 -4.19 1.90 0.34
CA ILE A 191 -3.21 1.22 1.20
C ILE A 191 -2.51 2.26 2.06
N TYR A 192 -2.35 1.96 3.35
CA TYR A 192 -1.47 2.73 4.22
C TYR A 192 -0.06 2.12 4.18
N ASP A 193 0.81 2.67 3.32
CA ASP A 193 2.17 2.19 3.14
C ASP A 193 3.23 3.14 3.71
N ASN A 194 4.34 2.59 4.20
CA ASN A 194 5.43 3.37 4.77
C ASN A 194 6.18 4.21 3.72
N VAL A 195 6.30 3.70 2.48
CA VAL A 195 6.91 4.45 1.37
C VAL A 195 5.99 5.61 0.99
N VAL A 196 4.70 5.33 0.76
CA VAL A 196 3.73 6.34 0.35
C VAL A 196 3.57 7.44 1.41
N GLN A 197 3.39 7.09 2.69
CA GLN A 197 3.28 8.11 3.75
C GLN A 197 4.54 8.99 3.84
N SER A 198 5.72 8.46 3.47
CA SER A 198 6.98 9.20 3.60
C SER A 198 7.10 10.34 2.59
N VAL A 199 6.50 10.19 1.41
CA VAL A 199 6.55 11.18 0.32
C VAL A 199 5.24 11.93 0.13
N LEU A 200 4.16 11.52 0.79
CA LEU A 200 2.83 12.13 0.65
C LEU A 200 2.83 13.67 0.77
N PRO A 201 3.59 14.33 1.68
CA PRO A 201 3.60 15.79 1.77
C PRO A 201 4.00 16.51 0.47
N LEU A 202 4.85 15.86 -0.34
CA LEU A 202 5.27 16.37 -1.65
C LEU A 202 4.08 16.47 -2.62
N TYR A 203 3.24 15.45 -2.64
CA TYR A 203 2.08 15.37 -3.50
C TYR A 203 0.94 16.25 -2.99
N ILE A 204 0.82 16.41 -1.67
CA ILE A 204 -0.06 17.43 -1.08
C ILE A 204 0.36 18.82 -1.55
N HIS A 205 1.64 19.16 -1.47
CA HIS A 205 2.15 20.46 -1.90
C HIS A 205 1.82 20.74 -3.36
N ARG A 206 2.12 19.76 -4.24
CA ARG A 206 1.92 19.90 -5.68
C ARG A 206 0.45 20.00 -6.08
N TYR A 207 -0.40 19.12 -5.57
CA TYR A 207 -1.78 18.98 -6.06
C TYR A 207 -2.80 19.71 -5.21
N VAL A 208 -2.57 19.85 -3.91
CA VAL A 208 -3.51 20.49 -2.98
C VAL A 208 -3.06 21.92 -2.60
N GLY A 209 -1.77 22.10 -2.30
CA GLY A 209 -1.17 23.39 -1.99
C GLY A 209 -0.24 23.38 -0.78
N LYS A 210 0.58 24.43 -0.67
CA LYS A 210 1.62 24.58 0.36
C LYS A 210 1.06 24.54 1.78
N ASP A 211 0.07 25.36 2.08
CA ASP A 211 -0.52 25.49 3.42
C ASP A 211 -1.08 24.15 3.95
N GLU A 212 -1.56 23.30 3.03
CA GLU A 212 -2.00 21.97 3.40
C GLU A 212 -0.83 21.04 3.68
N ALA A 213 0.21 21.07 2.84
CA ALA A 213 1.39 20.23 2.97
C ALA A 213 2.12 20.46 4.30
N GLU A 214 2.21 21.71 4.76
CA GLU A 214 2.88 22.10 6.01
C GLU A 214 2.28 21.43 7.26
N LYS A 215 1.05 20.91 7.19
CA LYS A 215 0.43 20.11 8.26
C LYS A 215 1.04 18.71 8.39
N TYR A 216 1.62 18.20 7.30
CA TYR A 216 2.05 16.81 7.13
C TYR A 216 3.56 16.64 7.01
N TYR A 217 4.35 17.70 7.23
CA TYR A 217 5.80 17.59 7.39
C TYR A 217 6.33 18.54 8.45
N LYS A 218 7.58 18.31 8.86
CA LYS A 218 8.35 19.24 9.69
C LYS A 218 9.74 19.45 9.10
N ILE A 219 10.32 20.61 9.36
CA ILE A 219 11.72 20.89 9.04
C ILE A 219 12.57 20.56 10.26
N VAL A 220 13.45 19.57 10.12
CA VAL A 220 14.45 19.21 11.12
C VAL A 220 15.72 20.02 10.86
N ASN A 221 16.39 20.46 11.94
CA ASN A 221 17.60 21.29 11.87
C ASN A 221 17.39 22.62 11.10
N LYS A 222 16.22 23.25 11.25
CA LYS A 222 15.90 24.53 10.60
C LYS A 222 17.01 25.56 10.84
N GLY A 223 17.45 26.23 9.77
CA GLY A 223 18.52 27.23 9.80
C GLY A 223 19.96 26.67 9.80
N LYS A 224 20.14 25.34 9.72
CA LYS A 224 21.46 24.70 9.64
C LYS A 224 21.72 24.13 8.23
N LYS A 225 23.00 23.91 7.90
CA LYS A 225 23.43 23.31 6.62
C LYS A 225 22.83 21.91 6.37
N ASN A 226 22.47 21.18 7.43
CA ASN A 226 21.86 19.85 7.37
C ASN A 226 20.35 19.89 7.64
N ALA A 227 19.68 21.02 7.33
CA ALA A 227 18.23 21.09 7.35
C ALA A 227 17.62 20.06 6.40
N ARG A 228 16.54 19.40 6.83
CA ARG A 228 15.85 18.38 6.03
C ARG A 228 14.37 18.35 6.36
N VAL A 229 13.57 17.88 5.41
CA VAL A 229 12.14 17.66 5.61
C VAL A 229 11.89 16.22 6.05
N GLU A 230 11.04 16.06 7.06
CA GLU A 230 10.52 14.77 7.51
C GLU A 230 9.00 14.77 7.42
N SER A 231 8.42 13.77 6.77
CA SER A 231 6.98 13.53 6.80
C SER A 231 6.50 13.21 8.21
N THR A 232 5.34 13.76 8.58
CA THR A 232 4.65 13.50 9.85
C THR A 232 3.37 12.71 9.65
N VAL A 233 3.09 12.20 8.44
CA VAL A 233 1.89 11.42 8.10
C VAL A 233 1.76 10.16 8.96
N SER A 234 2.87 9.63 9.47
CA SER A 234 2.86 8.53 10.46
C SER A 234 2.04 8.82 11.73
N ASN A 235 1.81 10.09 12.04
CA ASN A 235 0.98 10.52 13.17
C ASN A 235 -0.51 10.22 12.95
N LEU A 236 -0.93 9.90 11.71
CA LEU A 236 -2.29 9.47 11.38
C LEU A 236 -2.56 8.00 11.73
N LYS A 237 -1.63 7.30 12.40
CA LYS A 237 -1.87 5.94 12.93
C LYS A 237 -2.71 5.98 14.20
N CYS A 238 -3.95 6.45 14.07
CA CYS A 238 -4.92 6.59 15.16
C CYS A 238 -6.34 6.29 14.65
N GLU A 239 -7.33 6.31 15.56
CA GLU A 239 -8.72 5.94 15.28
C GLU A 239 -9.34 6.67 14.09
N LYS A 240 -9.14 7.98 14.00
CA LYS A 240 -9.70 8.80 12.91
C LYS A 240 -8.71 9.00 11.75
N GLY A 241 -7.46 8.57 11.92
CA GLY A 241 -6.40 8.96 11.01
C GLY A 241 -6.44 8.28 9.64
N TYR A 242 -7.11 7.12 9.51
CA TYR A 242 -7.30 6.50 8.18
C TYR A 242 -8.25 7.32 7.33
N LYS A 243 -9.34 7.83 7.94
CA LYS A 243 -10.27 8.73 7.26
C LYS A 243 -9.53 9.98 6.77
N GLU A 244 -8.72 10.60 7.64
CA GLU A 244 -7.92 11.77 7.26
C GLU A 244 -6.91 11.45 6.14
N TYR A 245 -6.20 10.32 6.25
CA TYR A 245 -5.27 9.84 5.23
C TYR A 245 -5.96 9.63 3.87
N ARG A 246 -7.15 9.04 3.86
CA ARG A 246 -7.92 8.85 2.64
C ARG A 246 -8.46 10.18 2.10
N ASP A 247 -8.97 11.05 2.96
CA ASP A 247 -9.50 12.35 2.57
C ASP A 247 -8.42 13.23 1.91
N ILE A 248 -7.17 13.18 2.41
CA ILE A 248 -6.07 13.90 1.77
C ILE A 248 -5.65 13.29 0.44
N ILE A 249 -5.66 11.95 0.28
CA ILE A 249 -5.41 11.31 -1.02
C ILE A 249 -6.49 11.66 -2.03
N ASN A 250 -7.77 11.69 -1.62
CA ASN A 250 -8.86 12.15 -2.49
C ASN A 250 -8.63 13.57 -3.01
N ARG A 251 -8.15 14.47 -2.15
CA ARG A 251 -7.80 15.84 -2.56
C ARG A 251 -6.64 15.86 -3.53
N ILE A 252 -5.65 14.98 -3.36
CA ILE A 252 -4.54 14.84 -4.32
C ILE A 252 -5.06 14.33 -5.66
N ILE A 253 -5.82 13.22 -5.68
CA ILE A 253 -6.41 12.65 -6.90
C ILE A 253 -7.23 13.70 -7.65
N LYS A 254 -8.10 14.43 -6.93
CA LYS A 254 -8.84 15.55 -7.52
C LYS A 254 -7.92 16.64 -8.06
N GLY A 255 -6.87 17.00 -7.32
CA GLY A 255 -5.89 17.98 -7.78
C GLY A 255 -5.09 17.54 -9.01
N VAL A 256 -4.89 16.23 -9.20
CA VAL A 256 -4.31 15.66 -10.43
C VAL A 256 -5.27 15.84 -11.60
N GLU A 257 -6.55 15.51 -11.42
CA GLU A 257 -7.59 15.74 -12.44
C GLU A 257 -7.68 17.22 -12.80
N ASP A 258 -7.74 18.11 -11.80
CA ASP A 258 -7.91 19.55 -12.00
C ASP A 258 -6.69 20.23 -12.66
N LYS A 259 -5.46 19.75 -12.39
CA LYS A 259 -4.21 20.40 -12.85
C LYS A 259 -3.58 19.76 -14.08
N ASP A 260 -3.66 18.44 -14.17
CA ASP A 260 -2.98 17.66 -15.20
C ASP A 260 -3.96 16.95 -16.15
N ASP A 261 -5.28 17.12 -15.97
CA ASP A 261 -6.36 16.51 -16.79
C ASP A 261 -6.26 14.97 -16.88
N ILE A 262 -5.86 14.35 -15.77
CA ILE A 262 -5.67 12.90 -15.67
C ILE A 262 -6.49 12.37 -14.50
N LYS A 263 -7.31 11.35 -14.80
CA LYS A 263 -8.04 10.59 -13.79
C LYS A 263 -7.20 9.42 -13.34
N ILE A 264 -6.95 9.34 -12.03
CA ILE A 264 -6.23 8.23 -11.41
C ILE A 264 -7.07 7.58 -10.30
N THR A 265 -6.81 6.30 -10.05
CA THR A 265 -7.38 5.55 -8.92
C THR A 265 -6.47 5.60 -7.70
N TYR A 266 -6.93 5.14 -6.52
CA TYR A 266 -6.04 4.93 -5.37
C TYR A 266 -4.94 3.92 -5.69
N SER A 267 -5.25 2.88 -6.47
CA SER A 267 -4.26 1.87 -6.89
C SER A 267 -3.15 2.48 -7.75
N GLN A 268 -3.51 3.32 -8.72
CA GLN A 268 -2.51 4.03 -9.54
C GLN A 268 -1.70 5.04 -8.71
N PHE A 269 -2.36 5.74 -7.77
CA PHE A 269 -1.69 6.63 -6.83
C PHE A 269 -0.64 5.90 -5.97
N ASP A 270 -1.05 4.82 -5.29
CA ASP A 270 -0.20 4.04 -4.38
C ASP A 270 0.99 3.44 -5.14
N HIS A 271 0.71 2.73 -6.24
CA HIS A 271 1.75 2.04 -7.00
C HIS A 271 2.77 3.01 -7.60
N MET A 272 2.37 4.17 -8.14
CA MET A 272 3.32 5.12 -8.72
C MET A 272 4.36 5.57 -7.68
N LEU A 273 3.90 5.94 -6.49
CA LEU A 273 4.76 6.36 -5.39
C LEU A 273 5.61 5.18 -4.91
N TRP A 274 5.01 4.01 -4.74
CA TRP A 274 5.72 2.84 -4.24
C TRP A 274 6.83 2.40 -5.21
N TYR A 275 6.56 2.20 -6.49
CA TYR A 275 7.55 1.73 -7.47
C TYR A 275 8.73 2.69 -7.59
N TYR A 276 8.49 4.00 -7.57
CA TYR A 276 9.58 4.97 -7.72
C TYR A 276 10.47 5.10 -6.48
N PHE A 277 9.86 5.13 -5.28
CA PHE A 277 10.56 5.45 -4.03
C PHE A 277 10.99 4.23 -3.21
N LYS A 278 10.44 3.04 -3.46
CA LYS A 278 10.82 1.81 -2.76
C LYS A 278 12.33 1.57 -2.89
N GLY A 279 12.93 1.13 -1.79
CA GLY A 279 14.34 0.74 -1.75
C GLY A 279 15.34 1.90 -1.70
N SER A 280 14.91 3.17 -1.85
CA SER A 280 15.83 4.32 -1.81
C SER A 280 15.37 5.42 -0.86
N LYS A 281 15.90 5.38 0.38
CA LYS A 281 15.75 6.48 1.34
C LYS A 281 16.36 7.80 0.84
N LEU A 282 17.39 7.72 -0.01
CA LEU A 282 18.01 8.87 -0.62
C LEU A 282 17.03 9.59 -1.56
N LYS A 283 16.40 8.86 -2.49
CA LYS A 283 15.38 9.43 -3.39
C LYS A 283 14.23 10.08 -2.63
N VAL A 284 13.75 9.43 -1.57
CA VAL A 284 12.71 9.99 -0.68
C VAL A 284 13.18 11.32 -0.08
N GLN A 285 14.39 11.36 0.48
CA GLN A 285 14.90 12.55 1.14
C GLN A 285 15.18 13.70 0.16
N GLU A 286 15.73 13.40 -1.02
CA GLU A 286 15.98 14.37 -2.09
C GLU A 286 14.66 15.01 -2.57
N ALA A 287 13.65 14.18 -2.81
CA ALA A 287 12.34 14.65 -3.23
C ALA A 287 11.67 15.51 -2.15
N LEU A 288 11.68 15.09 -0.88
CA LEU A 288 11.13 15.89 0.22
C LEU A 288 11.85 17.22 0.42
N ASN A 289 13.16 17.27 0.20
CA ASN A 289 13.94 18.49 0.37
C ASN A 289 13.64 19.55 -0.69
N THR A 290 12.90 19.23 -1.76
CA THR A 290 12.36 20.24 -2.68
C THR A 290 11.43 21.21 -1.95
N LEU A 291 10.69 20.75 -0.93
CA LEU A 291 9.82 21.57 -0.09
C LEU A 291 10.58 22.62 0.76
N LEU A 292 11.91 22.46 0.94
CA LEU A 292 12.73 23.48 1.61
C LEU A 292 12.96 24.72 0.74
N LYS A 293 12.92 24.56 -0.58
CA LYS A 293 13.17 25.67 -1.52
C LYS A 293 11.99 26.64 -1.53
N ASP A 294 10.81 26.14 -1.19
CA ASP A 294 9.55 26.89 -1.17
C ASP A 294 9.16 27.38 0.23
N SER A 295 9.92 27.00 1.28
CA SER A 295 9.63 27.28 2.70
C SER A 295 10.24 28.57 3.24
#